data_AF-A0A9W6MGQ7-F1
#
_entry.id   AF-A0A9W6MGQ7-F1
#
_cell.length_a   1.000
_cell.length_b   1.000
_cell.length_c   1.000
_cell.angle_alpha   90.00
_cell.angle_beta   90.00
_cell.angle_gamma   90.00
#
_symmetry.space_group_name_H-M   'P 1'
#
loop_
_entity.id
_entity.type
_entity.pdbx_description
1 polymer ?
#
loop_
_entity_poly.entity_id
_entity_poly.type
_entity_poly.pdbx_seq_one_letter_code
_entity_poly.pdbx_strand_id
1 'polypeptide(L)'
;MTNVTKTRSQREEELVHLVRLGWDLRDLGVSSSLLLPVDGTPALEITTVAETPVRVRAVRGANGWGFSWREGAWVRAFDEGAAEAILRVVAS
;
A
#
# COMPACT_ATOMS: atom_id res chain seq x y z
N MET A 1 -8.96 -21.06 2.87
CA MET A 1 -8.76 -19.71 2.31
C MET A 1 -8.57 -19.87 0.80
N THR A 2 -9.59 -19.55 0.02
CA THR A 2 -9.57 -19.76 -1.44
C THR A 2 -8.61 -18.76 -2.08
N ASN A 3 -7.54 -19.24 -2.71
CA ASN A 3 -6.70 -18.41 -3.58
C ASN A 3 -7.56 -17.99 -4.77
N VAL A 4 -8.21 -16.83 -4.67
CA VAL A 4 -8.82 -16.19 -5.83
C VAL A 4 -7.66 -15.66 -6.67
N THR A 5 -7.36 -16.35 -7.77
CA THR A 5 -6.35 -15.91 -8.74
C THR A 5 -6.76 -14.55 -9.29
N LYS A 6 -6.04 -13.50 -8.92
CA LYS A 6 -6.26 -12.16 -9.46
C LYS A 6 -5.99 -12.15 -10.96
N THR A 7 -6.78 -11.38 -11.70
CA THR A 7 -6.50 -11.14 -13.12
C THR A 7 -5.20 -10.35 -13.28
N ARG A 8 -4.56 -10.46 -14.44
CA ARG A 8 -3.39 -9.63 -14.78
C ARG A 8 -3.69 -8.13 -14.64
N SER A 9 -4.86 -7.68 -15.10
CA SER A 9 -5.32 -6.29 -14.97
C SER A 9 -5.36 -5.82 -13.52
N GLN A 10 -5.90 -6.65 -12.61
CA GLN A 10 -5.95 -6.29 -11.19
C GLN A 10 -4.55 -6.17 -10.57
N ARG A 11 -3.63 -7.06 -10.95
CA ARG A 11 -2.23 -6.99 -10.48
C ARG A 11 -1.53 -5.74 -11.03
N GLU A 12 -1.76 -5.37 -12.28
CA GLU A 12 -1.23 -4.15 -12.87
C GLU A 12 -1.80 -2.89 -12.19
N GLU A 13 -3.11 -2.85 -11.91
CA GLU A 13 -3.74 -1.75 -11.17
C GLU A 13 -3.18 -1.62 -9.74
N GLU A 14 -2.97 -2.73 -9.03
CA GLU A 14 -2.32 -2.74 -7.71
C GLU A 14 -0.95 -2.07 -7.76
N LEU A 15 -0.14 -2.41 -8.76
CA LEU A 15 1.19 -1.83 -8.95
C LEU A 15 1.11 -0.33 -9.22
N VAL A 16 0.20 0.11 -10.09
CA VAL A 16 -0.01 1.54 -10.38
C VAL A 16 -0.35 2.31 -9.10
N HIS A 17 -1.22 1.77 -8.25
CA HIS A 17 -1.57 2.40 -6.98
C HIS A 17 -0.41 2.44 -5.99
N LEU A 18 0.37 1.37 -5.87
CA LEU A 18 1.52 1.33 -4.97
C LEU A 18 2.66 2.24 -5.44
N VAL A 19 2.90 2.33 -6.75
CA VAL A 19 3.90 3.26 -7.32
C VAL A 19 3.51 4.70 -7.05
N ARG A 20 2.24 5.06 -7.24
CA ARG A 20 1.71 6.40 -6.91
C ARG A 20 1.92 6.73 -5.45
N LEU A 21 1.51 5.84 -4.54
CA LEU A 21 1.73 6.02 -3.11
C LEU A 21 3.23 6.18 -2.78
N GLY A 22 4.11 5.43 -3.44
CA GLY A 22 5.56 5.56 -3.25
C GLY A 22 6.09 6.94 -3.66
N TRP A 23 5.50 7.58 -4.66
CA TRP A 23 5.84 8.96 -5.05
C TRP A 23 5.33 9.95 -4.01
N ASP A 24 4.08 9.81 -3.57
CA ASP A 24 3.49 10.69 -2.54
C ASP A 24 4.31 10.62 -1.24
N LEU A 25 4.74 9.42 -0.83
CA LEU A 25 5.61 9.23 0.34
C LEU A 25 7.00 9.83 0.14
N ARG A 26 7.56 9.74 -1.07
CA ARG A 26 8.85 10.34 -1.40
C ARG A 26 8.79 11.86 -1.31
N ASP A 27 7.71 12.49 -1.78
CA ASP A 27 7.51 13.94 -1.69
C ASP A 27 7.40 14.41 -0.23
N LEU A 28 6.94 13.53 0.66
CA LEU A 28 6.94 13.73 2.12
C LEU A 28 8.27 13.35 2.80
N GLY A 29 9.31 13.01 2.03
CA GLY A 29 10.64 12.67 2.54
C GLY A 29 10.76 11.25 3.13
N VAL A 30 9.79 10.38 2.86
CA VAL A 30 9.74 9.02 3.42
C VAL A 30 10.26 8.00 2.41
N SER A 31 11.23 7.20 2.87
CA SER A 31 11.77 6.11 2.07
C SER A 31 10.84 4.89 2.10
N SER A 32 10.60 4.32 0.92
CA SER A 32 9.81 3.10 0.78
C SER A 32 10.41 2.18 -0.28
N SER A 33 10.13 0.88 -0.16
CA SER A 33 10.57 -0.16 -1.10
C SER A 33 9.37 -0.92 -1.65
N LEU A 34 9.28 -1.03 -2.97
CA LEU A 34 8.24 -1.84 -3.61
C LEU A 34 8.64 -3.31 -3.58
N LEU A 35 7.83 -4.13 -2.91
CA LEU A 35 7.99 -5.57 -2.83
C LEU A 35 7.15 -6.26 -3.90
N LEU A 36 7.82 -7.02 -4.77
CA LEU A 36 7.23 -7.75 -5.89
C LEU A 36 7.45 -9.27 -5.71
N PRO A 37 6.70 -9.93 -4.82
CA PRO A 37 6.81 -11.38 -4.67
C PRO A 37 6.38 -12.08 -5.96
N VAL A 38 7.09 -13.16 -6.33
CA VAL A 38 6.72 -14.04 -7.45
C VAL A 38 5.30 -14.55 -7.25
N ASP A 39 5.07 -15.15 -6.08
CA ASP A 39 3.77 -15.63 -5.63
C ASP A 39 3.32 -14.81 -4.42
N GLY A 40 2.46 -13.82 -4.67
CA GLY A 40 1.93 -12.98 -3.60
C GLY A 40 1.31 -11.69 -4.10
N THR A 41 0.82 -10.90 -3.13
CA THR A 41 0.29 -9.55 -3.39
C THR A 41 1.44 -8.54 -3.29
N PRO A 42 1.64 -7.70 -4.31
CA PRO A 42 2.58 -6.57 -4.22
C PRO A 42 2.31 -5.72 -2.97
N ALA A 43 3.37 -5.20 -2.38
CA ALA A 43 3.27 -4.33 -1.21
C ALA A 43 4.32 -3.23 -1.28
N LEU A 44 4.01 -2.08 -0.70
CA LEU A 44 4.98 -1.04 -0.45
C LEU A 44 5.42 -1.16 1.01
N GLU A 45 6.70 -1.41 1.22
CA GLU A 45 7.32 -1.47 2.54
C GLU A 45 7.84 -0.08 2.91
N ILE A 46 7.35 0.46 4.01
CA ILE A 46 7.74 1.77 4.54
C ILE A 46 8.68 1.51 5.70
N THR A 47 9.92 1.99 5.58
CA THR A 47 10.90 1.92 6.66
C THR A 47 10.55 2.98 7.68
N THR A 48 10.35 2.54 8.92
CA THR A 48 10.00 3.42 10.04
C THR A 48 11.22 3.57 10.94
N VAL A 49 11.24 4.60 11.79
CA VAL A 49 12.23 4.70 12.86
C VAL A 49 12.06 3.60 13.92
N ALA A 50 10.86 3.01 14.02
CA ALA A 50 10.64 1.80 14.79
C ALA A 50 11.13 0.57 14.02
N GLU A 51 11.65 -0.42 14.74
CA GLU A 51 12.34 -1.60 14.18
C GLU A 51 11.48 -2.49 13.27
N THR A 52 10.15 -2.28 13.24
CA THR A 52 9.23 -3.08 12.43
C THR A 52 8.73 -2.29 11.21
N PRO A 53 9.09 -2.70 9.98
CA PRO A 53 8.63 -2.03 8.77
C PRO A 53 7.12 -2.25 8.56
N VAL A 54 6.44 -1.24 8.01
CA VAL A 54 5.02 -1.30 7.70
C VAL A 54 4.82 -1.67 6.24
N ARG A 55 4.00 -2.70 5.97
CA ARG A 55 3.70 -3.15 4.61
C ARG A 55 2.31 -2.72 4.20
N VAL A 56 2.24 -1.79 3.26
CA VAL A 56 1.00 -1.29 2.68
C VAL A 56 0.68 -2.09 1.42
N ARG A 57 -0.57 -2.54 1.28
CA ARG A 57 -1.08 -3.24 0.09
C ARG A 57 -2.19 -2.42 -0.56
N ALA A 58 -2.23 -2.45 -1.89
CA ALA A 58 -3.40 -1.98 -2.62
C ALA A 58 -4.47 -3.08 -2.62
N VAL A 59 -5.69 -2.72 -2.25
CA VAL A 59 -6.83 -3.63 -2.17
C VAL A 59 -8.03 -3.02 -2.88
N ARG A 60 -8.75 -3.85 -3.62
CA ARG A 60 -10.00 -3.46 -4.27
C ARG A 60 -11.18 -3.78 -3.36
N GLY A 61 -11.86 -2.74 -2.87
CA GLY A 61 -13.10 -2.85 -2.10
C GLY A 61 -14.33 -2.54 -2.95
N ALA A 62 -15.51 -2.59 -2.33
CA ALA A 62 -16.79 -2.27 -2.98
C ALA A 62 -16.84 -0.82 -3.52
N ASN A 63 -16.12 0.10 -2.88
CA ASN A 63 -16.09 1.53 -3.20
C ASN A 63 -14.85 1.95 -4.01
N GLY A 64 -14.17 1.00 -4.66
CA GLY A 64 -12.97 1.23 -5.45
C GLY A 64 -11.69 0.81 -4.74
N TRP A 65 -10.58 1.44 -5.12
CA TRP A 65 -9.24 1.12 -4.64
C TRP A 65 -8.91 1.82 -3.31
N GLY A 66 -8.18 1.12 -2.46
CA GLY A 66 -7.60 1.69 -1.25
C GLY A 66 -6.37 0.96 -0.77
N PHE A 67 -5.75 1.52 0.26
CA PHE A 67 -4.54 0.99 0.88
C PHE A 67 -4.88 0.36 2.23
N SER A 68 -4.26 -0.77 2.55
CA SER A 68 -4.39 -1.45 3.84
C SER A 68 -3.02 -1.93 4.32
N TRP A 69 -2.76 -1.83 5.63
CA TRP A 69 -1.47 -2.17 6.24
C TRP A 69 -1.58 -2.98 7.54
N ARG A 70 -2.80 -3.15 8.06
CA ARG A 70 -3.15 -4.09 9.13
C ARG A 70 -4.64 -4.36 9.06
N GLU A 71 -5.10 -5.35 9.81
CA GLU A 71 -6.53 -5.66 9.92
C GLU A 71 -7.32 -4.43 10.41
N GLY A 72 -8.42 -4.12 9.72
CA GLY A 72 -9.28 -2.97 10.00
C GLY A 72 -8.73 -1.59 9.59
N ALA A 73 -7.45 -1.48 9.18
CA ALA A 73 -6.88 -0.20 8.74
C ALA A 73 -6.96 -0.05 7.22
N TRP A 74 -7.56 1.06 6.78
CA TRP A 74 -7.80 1.33 5.38
C TRP A 74 -7.93 2.83 5.06
N VAL A 75 -7.45 3.26 3.89
CA VAL A 75 -7.68 4.60 3.32
C VAL A 75 -7.92 4.51 1.80
N ARG A 76 -8.72 5.42 1.24
CA ARG A 76 -8.96 5.50 -0.20
C ARG A 76 -7.67 5.84 -0.94
N ALA A 77 -7.41 5.17 -2.07
CA ALA A 77 -6.16 5.36 -2.82
C ALA A 77 -6.08 6.69 -3.58
N PHE A 78 -7.20 7.39 -3.74
CA PHE A 78 -7.31 8.69 -4.42
C PHE A 78 -7.57 9.85 -3.45
N ASP A 79 -7.44 9.59 -2.15
CA ASP A 79 -7.50 10.64 -1.14
C ASP A 79 -6.15 11.37 -1.12
N GLU A 80 -6.16 12.70 -1.25
CA GLU A 80 -4.95 13.53 -1.21
C GLU A 80 -4.20 13.36 0.12
N GLY A 81 -4.91 13.02 1.20
CA GLY A 81 -4.33 12.73 2.51
C GLY A 81 -3.93 11.27 2.73
N ALA A 82 -3.98 10.39 1.73
CA ALA A 82 -3.73 8.96 1.92
C ALA A 82 -2.32 8.66 2.46
N ALA A 83 -1.30 9.33 1.91
CA ALA A 83 0.08 9.18 2.35
C ALA A 83 0.25 9.66 3.80
N GLU A 84 -0.28 10.84 4.14
CA GLU A 84 -0.25 11.37 5.50
C GLU A 84 -0.98 10.48 6.51
N ALA A 85 -2.15 9.94 6.14
CA ALA A 85 -2.93 9.05 6.98
C ALA A 85 -2.15 7.77 7.31
N ILE A 86 -1.41 7.23 6.34
CA ILE A 86 -0.51 6.11 6.55
C ILE A 86 0.64 6.54 7.49
N LEU A 87 1.28 7.68 7.25
CA LEU A 87 2.40 8.16 8.08
C LEU A 87 2.03 8.37 9.54
N ARG A 88 0.84 8.89 9.84
CA ARG A 88 0.37 9.06 11.23
C ARG A 88 0.34 7.75 12.02
N VAL A 89 0.17 6.61 11.33
CA VAL A 89 0.15 5.28 11.96
C VAL A 89 1.54 4.62 11.95
N VAL A 90 2.39 5.00 10.99
CA VAL A 90 3.76 4.49 10.86
C VAL A 90 4.71 5.15 11.87
N ALA A 91 4.41 6.39 12.27
CA ALA A 91 5.22 7.17 13.21
C ALA A 91 4.79 7.03 14.70
N SER A 92 3.70 6.32 14.98
CA SER A 92 3.21 6.04 16.35
C SER A 92 3.84 4.78 16.93
#